data_AF-K0V3U3-F1
#
_entry.id   AF-K0V3U3-F1
#
_cell.length_a   1.000
_cell.length_b   1.000
_cell.length_c   1.000
_cell.angle_alpha   90.00
_cell.angle_beta   90.00
_cell.angle_gamma   90.00
#
_symmetry.space_group_name_H-M   'P 1'
#
loop_
_entity.id
_entity.type
_entity.pdbx_description
1 polymer ?
#
loop_
_entity_poly.entity_id
_entity_poly.type
_entity_poly.pdbx_seq_one_letter_code
_entity_poly.pdbx_strand_id
1 'polypeptide(L)'
;MTPPRPDPSLPHLADVVPAVLAAMGLTGFDSPIRLPYDVAGACVLLIDGLGAELLDAHAGDAPVLAGLRGRTLQVGFPSTTAAGLAAVGTGCRSGEHGMVGMSFRLPDVGVVNALRWSPHPWGEDLRDRAVPEVVQPRPTLFERAAAAGAAVTVISEAKFAGSGLTRAVLRGGTYAGVHTMGDLAAKIGSVVAERGFCYGYHADLDLVGHLHGPGSRAWRLQLRQVDKMVESIIEGLPTGGLLAVVADHGMVSLDGSVIDLDAEAALADGTTEVGGEVRARHVYTRDGATADVLDTWRATLGDRAWVITGDEAVELGWFGEHVADAVRARIGDVVAAARGNSGMLRRTTEPIESSLVGQHGSLTDAEQRIPLLVAHR
;
A
#
# COMPACT_ATOMS: atom_id res chain seq x y z
N MET A 1 -26.91 0.15 1.46
CA MET A 1 -26.20 -0.61 2.52
C MET A 1 -25.25 0.33 3.23
N THR A 2 -25.04 0.16 4.54
CA THR A 2 -24.13 1.00 5.33
C THR A 2 -22.68 0.79 4.86
N PRO A 3 -21.92 1.87 4.58
CA PRO A 3 -20.50 1.75 4.25
C PRO A 3 -19.68 1.22 5.44
N PRO A 4 -18.61 0.43 5.20
CA PRO A 4 -17.80 -0.13 6.27
C PRO A 4 -16.92 0.94 6.91
N ARG A 5 -16.44 0.64 8.11
CA ARG A 5 -15.41 1.42 8.80
C ARG A 5 -14.19 0.53 9.02
N PRO A 6 -12.96 1.03 8.84
CA PRO A 6 -11.76 0.32 9.25
C PRO A 6 -11.85 -0.11 10.71
N ASP A 7 -11.45 -1.34 11.05
CA ASP A 7 -11.52 -1.86 12.42
C ASP A 7 -10.46 -1.16 13.31
N PRO A 8 -10.86 -0.39 14.33
CA PRO A 8 -9.92 0.31 15.20
C PRO A 8 -9.21 -0.63 16.20
N SER A 9 -9.68 -1.87 16.36
CA SER A 9 -9.07 -2.86 17.26
C SER A 9 -7.85 -3.56 16.66
N LEU A 10 -7.70 -3.53 15.32
CA LEU A 10 -6.56 -4.09 14.62
C LEU A 10 -5.44 -3.05 14.49
N PRO A 11 -4.19 -3.40 14.83
CA PRO A 11 -3.06 -2.53 14.55
C PRO A 11 -2.90 -2.27 13.04
N HIS A 12 -2.36 -1.11 12.71
CA HIS A 12 -2.16 -0.68 11.34
C HIS A 12 -0.79 -1.11 10.80
N LEU A 13 -0.64 -1.24 9.49
CA LEU A 13 0.67 -1.41 8.83
C LEU A 13 1.69 -0.32 9.26
N ALA A 14 1.20 0.90 9.42
CA ALA A 14 1.98 2.06 9.88
C ALA A 14 2.66 1.84 11.25
N ASP A 15 2.14 0.93 12.07
CA ASP A 15 2.62 0.66 13.42
C ASP A 15 3.85 -0.26 13.44
N VAL A 16 4.20 -0.90 12.31
CA VAL A 16 5.23 -1.95 12.23
C VAL A 16 6.64 -1.39 12.34
N VAL A 17 7.00 -0.41 11.51
CA VAL A 17 8.34 0.19 11.55
C VAL A 17 8.60 0.86 12.90
N PRO A 18 7.67 1.65 13.49
CA PRO A 18 7.87 2.18 14.84
C PRO A 18 8.08 1.07 15.89
N ALA A 19 7.34 -0.04 15.82
CA ALA A 19 7.51 -1.16 16.75
C ALA A 19 8.90 -1.79 16.66
N VAL A 20 9.41 -1.98 15.44
CA VAL A 20 10.75 -2.56 15.22
C VAL A 20 11.84 -1.60 15.69
N LEU A 21 11.74 -0.31 15.37
CA LEU A 21 12.71 0.69 15.81
C LEU A 21 12.72 0.84 17.35
N ALA A 22 11.55 0.78 17.99
CA ALA A 22 11.44 0.76 19.45
C ALA A 22 12.07 -0.49 20.06
N ALA A 23 11.89 -1.67 19.45
CA ALA A 23 12.52 -2.90 19.89
C ALA A 23 14.05 -2.87 19.75
N MET A 24 14.57 -2.08 18.81
CA MET A 24 16.00 -1.77 18.68
C MET A 24 16.51 -0.74 19.71
N GLY A 25 15.63 -0.26 20.60
CA GLY A 25 15.99 0.69 21.66
C GLY A 25 15.98 2.16 21.24
N LEU A 26 15.47 2.51 20.05
CA LEU A 26 15.32 3.91 19.65
C LEU A 26 14.14 4.56 20.37
N THR A 27 14.33 5.81 20.80
CA THR A 27 13.28 6.60 21.47
C THR A 27 12.44 7.39 20.47
N GLY A 28 11.20 7.72 20.82
CA GLY A 28 10.29 8.49 19.97
C GLY A 28 9.55 7.68 18.89
N PHE A 29 9.63 6.35 18.94
CA PHE A 29 8.91 5.44 18.04
C PHE A 29 7.83 4.69 18.81
N ASP A 30 6.69 5.31 19.04
CA ASP A 30 5.57 4.67 19.73
C ASP A 30 4.80 3.75 18.79
N SER A 31 4.40 2.57 19.29
CA SER A 31 3.57 1.63 18.56
C SER A 31 2.68 0.82 19.51
N PRO A 32 1.43 0.53 19.11
CA PRO A 32 0.59 -0.46 19.81
C PRO A 32 1.11 -1.89 19.64
N ILE A 33 1.96 -2.16 18.65
CA ILE A 33 2.60 -3.46 18.44
C ILE A 33 3.78 -3.59 19.41
N ARG A 34 3.76 -4.65 20.24
CA ARG A 34 4.84 -4.97 21.18
C ARG A 34 5.64 -6.16 20.68
N LEU A 35 6.95 -5.97 20.53
CA LEU A 35 7.90 -7.01 20.15
C LEU A 35 8.80 -7.28 21.37
N PRO A 36 8.65 -8.42 22.08
CA PRO A 36 9.31 -8.68 23.36
C PRO A 36 10.74 -9.24 23.18
N TYR A 37 11.47 -8.74 22.18
CA TYR A 37 12.79 -9.26 21.80
C TYR A 37 13.88 -8.24 22.07
N ASP A 38 15.08 -8.73 22.40
CA ASP A 38 16.30 -7.91 22.39
C ASP A 38 16.83 -7.85 20.96
N VAL A 39 16.66 -6.69 20.30
CA VAL A 39 16.92 -6.54 18.86
C VAL A 39 18.15 -5.67 18.64
N ALA A 40 19.20 -6.28 18.10
CA ALA A 40 20.44 -5.61 17.72
C ALA A 40 20.41 -5.09 16.27
N GLY A 41 19.79 -5.84 15.36
CA GLY A 41 19.65 -5.50 13.95
C GLY A 41 18.33 -6.02 13.44
N ALA A 42 17.68 -5.31 12.52
CA ALA A 42 16.33 -5.66 12.11
C ALA A 42 16.04 -5.37 10.63
N CYS A 43 15.12 -6.16 10.09
CA CYS A 43 14.52 -5.94 8.79
C CYS A 43 12.99 -5.92 8.90
N VAL A 44 12.35 -4.90 8.32
CA VAL A 44 10.95 -4.96 7.92
C VAL A 44 10.92 -5.26 6.44
N LEU A 45 10.50 -6.47 6.06
CA LEU A 45 10.38 -6.94 4.69
C LEU A 45 8.91 -6.88 4.26
N LEU A 46 8.59 -6.01 3.30
CA LEU A 46 7.28 -5.95 2.67
C LEU A 46 7.25 -6.83 1.42
N ILE A 47 6.35 -7.82 1.42
CA ILE A 47 6.00 -8.61 0.25
C ILE A 47 4.69 -8.05 -0.29
N ASP A 48 4.76 -7.39 -1.44
CA ASP A 48 3.62 -6.72 -2.07
C ASP A 48 2.51 -7.75 -2.37
N GLY A 49 1.27 -7.42 -2.03
CA GLY A 49 0.09 -8.28 -2.28
C GLY A 49 -0.01 -9.56 -1.42
N LEU A 50 0.80 -9.74 -0.36
CA LEU A 50 0.72 -10.90 0.54
C LEU A 50 -0.47 -10.78 1.54
N GLY A 51 -1.70 -10.93 1.05
CA GLY A 51 -2.90 -10.91 1.89
C GLY A 51 -2.96 -12.04 2.93
N ALA A 52 -3.48 -11.77 4.12
CA ALA A 52 -3.54 -12.75 5.22
C ALA A 52 -4.38 -13.98 4.86
N GLU A 53 -5.57 -13.77 4.30
CA GLU A 53 -6.47 -14.85 3.89
C GLU A 53 -5.88 -15.68 2.74
N LEU A 54 -5.12 -15.04 1.83
CA LEU A 54 -4.42 -15.73 0.74
C LEU A 54 -3.28 -16.60 1.25
N LEU A 55 -2.50 -16.11 2.22
CA LEU A 55 -1.47 -16.91 2.88
C LEU A 55 -2.09 -18.10 3.60
N ASP A 56 -3.16 -17.88 4.38
CA ASP A 56 -3.84 -18.94 5.13
C ASP A 56 -4.43 -20.01 4.19
N ALA A 57 -5.07 -19.60 3.08
CA ALA A 57 -5.63 -20.51 2.08
C ALA A 57 -4.57 -21.32 1.30
N HIS A 58 -3.34 -20.81 1.21
CA HIS A 58 -2.24 -21.43 0.47
C HIS A 58 -1.04 -21.78 1.35
N ALA A 59 -1.27 -22.01 2.65
CA ALA A 59 -0.21 -22.31 3.63
C ALA A 59 0.70 -23.49 3.22
N GLY A 60 0.15 -24.50 2.52
CA GLY A 60 0.92 -25.64 2.01
C GLY A 60 1.93 -25.29 0.90
N ASP A 61 1.80 -24.13 0.27
CA ASP A 61 2.77 -23.61 -0.70
C ASP A 61 3.81 -22.69 -0.05
N ALA A 62 3.62 -22.28 1.21
CA ALA A 62 4.55 -21.42 1.97
C ALA A 62 4.68 -21.87 3.43
N PRO A 63 5.28 -23.04 3.68
CA PRO A 63 5.38 -23.60 5.03
C PRO A 63 6.20 -22.74 5.99
N VAL A 64 7.18 -21.96 5.53
CA VAL A 64 7.99 -21.07 6.39
C VAL A 64 7.16 -19.87 6.81
N LEU A 65 6.52 -19.18 5.86
CA LEU A 65 5.63 -18.05 6.16
C LEU A 65 4.45 -18.48 7.04
N ALA A 66 3.84 -19.62 6.72
CA ALA A 66 2.74 -20.18 7.52
C ALA A 66 3.18 -20.61 8.92
N GLY A 67 4.40 -21.12 9.08
CA GLY A 67 4.97 -21.46 10.38
C GLY A 67 5.20 -20.24 11.29
N LEU A 68 5.42 -19.05 10.70
CA LEU A 68 5.57 -17.78 11.40
C LEU A 68 4.25 -17.04 11.61
N ARG A 69 3.11 -17.66 11.25
CA ARG A 69 1.81 -17.00 11.25
C ARG A 69 1.46 -16.49 12.64
N GLY A 70 1.60 -15.17 12.80
CA GLY A 70 1.29 -14.45 14.02
C GLY A 70 -0.05 -13.74 13.94
N ARG A 71 -0.05 -12.44 14.24
CA ARG A 71 -1.25 -11.60 14.20
C ARG A 71 -1.60 -11.15 12.79
N THR A 72 -2.84 -10.70 12.62
CA THR A 72 -3.31 -9.99 11.44
C THR A 72 -3.25 -8.49 11.72
N LEU A 73 -2.82 -7.69 10.74
CA LEU A 73 -2.89 -6.23 10.76
C LEU A 73 -3.91 -5.75 9.71
N GLN A 74 -4.19 -4.45 9.73
CA GLN A 74 -5.01 -3.78 8.71
C GLN A 74 -4.20 -2.67 8.01
N VAL A 75 -4.44 -2.45 6.71
CA VAL A 75 -3.68 -1.47 5.90
C VAL A 75 -4.39 -0.13 5.70
N GLY A 76 -5.69 -0.06 5.98
CA GLY A 76 -6.48 1.16 5.83
C GLY A 76 -6.90 1.43 4.38
N PHE A 77 -7.57 2.55 4.14
CA PHE A 77 -8.05 2.90 2.80
C PHE A 77 -7.23 4.03 2.14
N PRO A 78 -6.93 3.89 0.84
CA PRO A 78 -7.10 2.67 0.03
C PRO A 78 -6.04 1.61 0.35
N SER A 79 -6.39 0.34 0.14
CA SER A 79 -5.48 -0.81 0.27
C SER A 79 -4.61 -0.94 -0.99
N THR A 80 -3.66 -0.01 -1.16
CA THR A 80 -2.85 0.11 -2.39
C THR A 80 -1.38 0.31 -2.07
N THR A 81 -0.49 -0.12 -2.97
CA THR A 81 0.97 0.01 -2.82
C THR A 81 1.40 1.43 -2.45
N ALA A 82 0.87 2.46 -3.12
CA ALA A 82 1.25 3.85 -2.84
C ALA A 82 0.92 4.27 -1.40
N ALA A 83 -0.23 3.85 -0.87
CA ALA A 83 -0.62 4.15 0.50
C ALA A 83 0.12 3.25 1.52
N GLY A 84 0.31 1.97 1.21
CA GLY A 84 1.02 1.03 2.08
C GLY A 84 2.50 1.39 2.26
N LEU A 85 3.21 1.71 1.18
CA LEU A 85 4.59 2.20 1.24
C LEU A 85 4.69 3.52 2.01
N ALA A 86 3.69 4.40 1.85
CA ALA A 86 3.63 5.64 2.61
C ALA A 86 3.38 5.42 4.10
N ALA A 87 2.50 4.47 4.45
CA ALA A 87 2.24 4.08 5.83
C ALA A 87 3.50 3.52 6.50
N VAL A 88 4.22 2.62 5.83
CA VAL A 88 5.53 2.10 6.29
C VAL A 88 6.55 3.21 6.44
N GLY A 89 6.65 4.08 5.43
CA GLY A 89 7.65 5.12 5.36
C GLY A 89 7.44 6.25 6.38
N THR A 90 6.20 6.54 6.76
CA THR A 90 5.86 7.72 7.57
C THR A 90 5.30 7.38 8.95
N GLY A 91 4.83 6.14 9.16
CA GLY A 91 4.15 5.74 10.39
C GLY A 91 2.77 6.38 10.55
N CYS A 92 2.15 6.82 9.44
CA CYS A 92 0.85 7.50 9.46
C CYS A 92 -0.16 6.84 8.53
N ARG A 93 -1.42 7.28 8.60
CA ARG A 93 -2.51 6.85 7.70
C ARG A 93 -2.64 7.79 6.48
N SER A 94 -3.43 7.40 5.48
CA SER A 94 -3.52 8.09 4.18
C SER A 94 -3.97 9.54 4.25
N GLY A 95 -4.82 9.88 5.21
CA GLY A 95 -5.25 11.24 5.51
C GLY A 95 -4.11 12.15 5.98
N GLU A 96 -3.04 11.59 6.54
CA GLU A 96 -1.89 12.35 7.02
C GLU A 96 -0.72 12.34 6.04
N HIS A 97 -0.41 11.19 5.43
CA HIS A 97 0.70 11.09 4.48
C HIS A 97 0.33 11.50 3.06
N GLY A 98 -0.96 11.61 2.75
CA GLY A 98 -1.47 12.19 1.51
C GLY A 98 -1.38 11.33 0.26
N MET A 99 -1.00 10.05 0.39
CA MET A 99 -1.10 9.07 -0.70
C MET A 99 -2.45 8.39 -0.57
N VAL A 100 -3.48 8.99 -1.16
CA VAL A 100 -4.88 8.57 -0.99
C VAL A 100 -5.37 7.64 -2.10
N GLY A 101 -4.46 7.12 -2.94
CA GLY A 101 -4.75 6.18 -4.03
C GLY A 101 -3.53 5.95 -4.91
N MET A 102 -3.61 4.96 -5.80
CA MET A 102 -2.63 4.80 -6.88
C MET A 102 -2.58 6.06 -7.77
N SER A 103 -3.72 6.70 -7.99
CA SER A 103 -3.81 8.05 -8.58
C SER A 103 -4.68 8.99 -7.76
N PHE A 104 -4.34 10.27 -7.73
CA PHE A 104 -5.12 11.30 -7.01
C PHE A 104 -4.80 12.70 -7.55
N ARG A 105 -5.67 13.69 -7.28
CA ARG A 105 -5.48 15.06 -7.73
C ARG A 105 -4.51 15.80 -6.84
N LEU A 106 -3.55 16.49 -7.44
CA LEU A 106 -2.75 17.52 -6.78
C LEU A 106 -3.22 18.91 -7.24
N PRO A 107 -3.36 19.89 -6.31
CA PRO A 107 -3.63 21.28 -6.67
C PRO A 107 -2.63 21.78 -7.73
N ASP A 108 -3.13 22.52 -8.72
CA ASP A 108 -2.35 23.12 -9.82
C ASP A 108 -1.57 22.15 -10.74
N VAL A 109 -1.71 20.84 -10.53
CA VAL A 109 -1.06 19.78 -11.32
C VAL A 109 -2.08 18.91 -12.06
N GLY A 110 -3.20 18.56 -11.40
CA GLY A 110 -4.19 17.62 -11.93
C GLY A 110 -4.05 16.22 -11.31
N VAL A 111 -4.71 15.20 -11.89
CA VAL A 111 -4.56 13.81 -11.42
C VAL A 111 -3.18 13.27 -11.75
N VAL A 112 -2.47 12.81 -10.72
CA VAL A 112 -1.15 12.20 -10.81
C VAL A 112 -1.22 10.71 -10.49
N ASN A 113 -0.37 9.93 -11.14
CA ASN A 113 -0.11 8.54 -10.79
C ASN A 113 1.06 8.49 -9.80
N ALA A 114 0.83 8.01 -8.58
CA ALA A 114 1.82 8.01 -7.51
C ALA A 114 2.97 7.02 -7.76
N LEU A 115 2.72 5.90 -8.43
CA LEU A 115 3.74 4.88 -8.71
C LEU A 115 4.71 5.35 -9.81
N ARG A 116 4.17 5.98 -10.86
CA ARG A 116 4.95 6.50 -12.00
C ARG A 116 5.47 7.91 -11.77
N TRP A 117 4.88 8.64 -10.84
CA TRP A 117 5.12 10.07 -10.58
C TRP A 117 4.96 10.94 -11.84
N SER A 118 3.89 10.68 -12.58
CA SER A 118 3.53 11.34 -13.85
C SER A 118 2.05 11.76 -13.84
N PRO A 119 1.54 12.55 -14.80
CA PRO A 119 0.11 12.67 -15.00
C PRO A 119 -0.53 11.30 -15.19
N HIS A 120 -1.77 11.15 -14.72
CA HIS A 120 -2.58 9.96 -14.94
C HIS A 120 -3.56 10.20 -16.11
N PRO A 121 -3.71 9.27 -17.06
CA PRO A 121 -3.10 7.93 -17.11
C PRO A 121 -1.63 7.91 -17.56
N TRP A 122 -1.20 8.86 -18.39
CA TRP A 122 0.17 8.96 -18.89
C TRP A 122 0.62 10.41 -19.03
N GLY A 123 1.93 10.61 -18.97
CA GLY A 123 2.58 11.87 -19.27
C GLY A 123 4.05 11.84 -18.87
N GLU A 124 4.70 12.99 -18.91
CA GLU A 124 6.09 13.13 -18.53
C GLU A 124 6.28 13.10 -17.00
N ASP A 125 7.53 12.97 -16.57
CA ASP A 125 7.93 12.99 -15.16
C ASP A 125 7.52 14.31 -14.47
N LEU A 126 6.89 14.21 -13.30
CA LEU A 126 6.43 15.38 -12.54
C LEU A 126 7.34 15.77 -11.38
N ARG A 127 8.52 15.17 -11.20
CA ARG A 127 9.35 15.41 -9.99
C ARG A 127 9.77 16.87 -9.83
N ASP A 128 9.82 17.66 -10.89
CA ASP A 128 10.13 19.10 -10.82
C ASP A 128 8.90 19.97 -10.49
N ARG A 129 7.69 19.54 -10.89
CA ARG A 129 6.43 20.28 -10.66
C ARG A 129 5.72 19.86 -9.38
N ALA A 130 5.71 18.56 -9.12
CA ALA A 130 5.20 17.91 -7.92
C ALA A 130 6.40 17.33 -7.17
N VAL A 131 7.19 18.22 -6.55
CA VAL A 131 8.39 17.84 -5.79
C VAL A 131 8.00 16.82 -4.71
N PRO A 132 8.56 15.59 -4.72
CA PRO A 132 8.17 14.51 -3.80
C PRO A 132 8.11 14.89 -2.32
N GLU A 133 9.10 15.65 -1.86
CA GLU A 133 9.24 16.11 -0.48
C GLU A 133 8.24 17.23 -0.14
N VAL A 134 7.66 17.92 -1.13
CA VAL A 134 6.57 18.89 -0.93
C VAL A 134 5.21 18.18 -0.98
N VAL A 135 5.07 17.17 -1.84
CA VAL A 135 3.86 16.35 -1.93
C VAL A 135 3.67 15.52 -0.65
N GLN A 136 4.75 15.03 -0.05
CA GLN A 136 4.74 14.46 1.29
C GLN A 136 5.81 15.14 2.18
N PRO A 137 5.42 16.21 2.91
CA PRO A 137 6.33 16.98 3.74
C PRO A 137 6.68 16.35 5.09
N ARG A 138 5.97 15.31 5.55
CA ARG A 138 6.29 14.68 6.84
C ARG A 138 7.64 13.98 6.78
N PRO A 139 8.50 14.11 7.81
CA PRO A 139 9.70 13.32 7.92
C PRO A 139 9.38 11.83 7.90
N THR A 140 10.13 11.06 7.12
CA THR A 140 9.98 9.60 7.11
C THR A 140 10.51 9.03 8.44
N LEU A 141 10.05 7.84 8.81
CA LEU A 141 10.60 7.07 9.92
C LEU A 141 12.09 6.76 9.70
N PHE A 142 12.54 6.67 8.46
CA PHE A 142 13.95 6.44 8.12
C PHE A 142 14.81 7.68 8.37
N GLU A 143 14.35 8.88 8.00
CA GLU A 143 15.00 10.15 8.36
C GLU A 143 15.08 10.30 9.88
N ARG A 144 13.98 10.00 10.57
CA ARG A 144 13.91 10.09 12.03
C ARG A 144 14.83 9.07 12.72
N ALA A 145 14.90 7.84 12.21
CA ALA A 145 15.76 6.79 12.75
C ALA A 145 17.25 7.11 12.53
N ALA A 146 17.60 7.61 11.34
CA ALA A 146 18.95 8.07 11.04
C ALA A 146 19.36 9.26 11.93
N ALA A 147 18.46 10.22 12.14
CA ALA A 147 18.69 11.34 13.07
C ALA A 147 18.86 10.88 14.53
N ALA A 148 18.26 9.75 14.91
CA ALA A 148 18.44 9.11 16.21
C ALA A 148 19.70 8.22 16.29
N GLY A 149 20.52 8.17 15.22
CA GLY A 149 21.81 7.48 15.21
C GLY A 149 21.79 6.04 14.68
N ALA A 150 20.66 5.55 14.16
CA ALA A 150 20.62 4.23 13.52
C ALA A 150 21.22 4.24 12.11
N ALA A 151 21.91 3.17 11.75
CA ALA A 151 22.25 2.88 10.36
C ALA A 151 20.99 2.37 9.63
N VAL A 152 20.48 3.14 8.67
CA VAL A 152 19.22 2.85 7.96
C VAL A 152 19.50 2.55 6.49
N THR A 153 19.00 1.42 5.99
CA THR A 153 19.09 1.02 4.58
C THR A 153 17.72 0.69 4.00
N VAL A 154 17.42 1.23 2.82
CA VAL A 154 16.25 0.82 2.02
C VAL A 154 16.74 -0.12 0.92
N ILE A 155 16.21 -1.34 0.88
CA ILE A 155 16.62 -2.40 -0.05
C ILE A 155 15.43 -2.74 -0.95
N SER A 156 15.50 -2.31 -2.20
CA SER A 156 14.42 -2.48 -3.18
C SER A 156 15.02 -2.47 -4.60
N GLU A 157 14.22 -2.78 -5.61
CA GLU A 157 14.71 -2.87 -6.98
C GLU A 157 15.44 -1.59 -7.41
N ALA A 158 16.57 -1.75 -8.11
CA ALA A 158 17.42 -0.64 -8.52
C ALA A 158 16.66 0.40 -9.38
N LYS A 159 15.64 -0.02 -10.13
CA LYS A 159 14.80 0.84 -10.96
C LYS A 159 14.00 1.89 -10.16
N PHE A 160 13.75 1.66 -8.87
CA PHE A 160 13.02 2.61 -8.02
C PHE A 160 13.94 3.62 -7.34
N ALA A 161 15.26 3.48 -7.44
CA ALA A 161 16.22 4.40 -6.84
C ALA A 161 15.97 5.84 -7.36
N GLY A 162 15.68 6.76 -6.44
CA GLY A 162 15.41 8.16 -6.78
C GLY A 162 14.08 8.41 -7.50
N SER A 163 13.20 7.39 -7.60
CA SER A 163 11.83 7.58 -8.10
C SER A 163 11.05 8.55 -7.22
N GLY A 164 9.99 9.14 -7.77
CA GLY A 164 9.18 10.13 -7.05
C GLY A 164 8.57 9.56 -5.77
N LEU A 165 7.97 8.36 -5.84
CA LEU A 165 7.39 7.72 -4.66
C LEU A 165 8.46 7.39 -3.61
N THR A 166 9.60 6.82 -4.00
CA THR A 166 10.71 6.53 -3.09
C THR A 166 11.20 7.78 -2.38
N ARG A 167 11.36 8.90 -3.10
CA ARG A 167 11.72 10.19 -2.48
C ARG A 167 10.63 10.73 -1.56
N ALA A 168 9.37 10.58 -1.93
CA ALA A 168 8.24 11.07 -1.14
C ALA A 168 8.09 10.33 0.20
N VAL A 169 8.34 9.01 0.24
CA VAL A 169 7.96 8.21 1.43
C VAL A 169 9.05 7.31 1.99
N LEU A 170 10.12 7.02 1.25
CA LEU A 170 11.19 6.11 1.69
C LEU A 170 12.58 6.78 1.80
N ARG A 171 12.66 8.11 1.76
CA ARG A 171 13.93 8.85 1.91
C ARG A 171 14.50 8.78 3.33
N GLY A 172 15.78 9.09 3.51
CA GLY A 172 16.44 9.24 4.82
C GLY A 172 17.50 8.19 5.15
N GLY A 173 17.52 7.06 4.44
CA GLY A 173 18.53 6.02 4.56
C GLY A 173 19.37 5.84 3.29
N THR A 174 20.33 4.93 3.35
CA THR A 174 21.09 4.49 2.17
C THR A 174 20.19 3.62 1.29
N TYR A 175 20.01 3.99 0.02
CA TYR A 175 19.27 3.13 -0.93
C TYR A 175 20.21 2.08 -1.52
N ALA A 176 19.96 0.81 -1.23
CA ALA A 176 20.67 -0.34 -1.77
C ALA A 176 19.81 -1.01 -2.85
N GLY A 177 20.08 -0.66 -4.11
CA GLY A 177 19.39 -1.25 -5.26
C GLY A 177 19.69 -2.74 -5.43
N VAL A 178 18.66 -3.53 -5.67
CA VAL A 178 18.75 -4.97 -5.99
C VAL A 178 18.09 -5.29 -7.33
N HIS A 179 18.36 -6.47 -7.87
CA HIS A 179 17.87 -6.92 -9.16
C HIS A 179 17.01 -8.19 -9.06
N THR A 180 17.18 -8.99 -8.01
CA THR A 180 16.50 -10.28 -7.82
C THR A 180 16.26 -10.57 -6.33
N MET A 181 15.65 -11.72 -6.03
CA MET A 181 15.44 -12.15 -4.65
C MET A 181 16.74 -12.50 -3.92
N GLY A 182 17.75 -13.00 -4.64
CA GLY A 182 19.00 -13.48 -4.03
C GLY A 182 19.86 -12.37 -3.46
N ASP A 183 20.02 -11.27 -4.20
CA ASP A 183 20.72 -10.09 -3.72
C ASP A 183 19.91 -9.28 -2.70
N LEU A 184 18.57 -9.29 -2.78
CA LEU A 184 17.70 -8.81 -1.69
C LEU A 184 18.00 -9.53 -0.37
N ALA A 185 17.92 -10.86 -0.36
CA ALA A 185 18.18 -11.67 0.84
C ALA A 185 19.61 -11.46 1.38
N ALA A 186 20.61 -11.46 0.50
CA ALA A 186 22.00 -11.26 0.89
C ALA A 186 22.23 -9.86 1.49
N LYS A 187 21.62 -8.81 0.93
CA LYS A 187 21.76 -7.45 1.44
C LYS A 187 21.07 -7.28 2.79
N ILE A 188 19.87 -7.86 2.97
CA ILE A 188 19.18 -7.88 4.26
C ILE A 188 20.06 -8.54 5.32
N GLY A 189 20.59 -9.74 5.03
CA GLY A 189 21.47 -10.45 5.96
C GLY A 189 22.69 -9.63 6.38
N SER A 190 23.34 -8.95 5.44
CA SER A 190 24.49 -8.06 5.73
C SER A 190 24.13 -6.92 6.67
N VAL A 191 23.03 -6.19 6.40
CA VAL A 191 22.63 -5.04 7.21
C VAL A 191 22.24 -5.47 8.63
N VAL A 192 21.50 -6.58 8.76
CA VAL A 192 21.10 -7.10 10.08
C VAL A 192 22.31 -7.59 10.87
N ALA A 193 23.28 -8.26 10.23
CA ALA A 193 24.53 -8.69 10.86
C ALA A 193 25.39 -7.51 11.37
N GLU A 194 25.34 -6.37 10.67
CA GLU A 194 26.00 -5.12 11.06
C GLU A 194 25.22 -4.31 12.10
N ARG A 195 24.15 -4.87 12.69
CA ARG A 195 23.28 -4.20 13.68
C ARG A 195 22.55 -2.98 13.12
N GLY A 196 22.34 -2.95 11.81
CA GLY A 196 21.56 -1.92 11.13
C GLY A 196 20.07 -2.21 11.11
N PHE A 197 19.29 -1.19 10.77
CA PHE A 197 17.88 -1.32 10.40
C PHE A 197 17.76 -1.28 8.88
N CYS A 198 16.98 -2.20 8.30
CA CYS A 198 16.60 -2.11 6.90
C CYS A 198 15.10 -2.27 6.65
N TYR A 199 14.65 -1.55 5.62
CA TYR A 199 13.36 -1.80 4.99
C TYR A 199 13.60 -2.52 3.66
N GLY A 200 13.10 -3.74 3.53
CA GLY A 200 13.14 -4.54 2.30
C GLY A 200 11.80 -4.51 1.57
N TYR A 201 11.79 -4.50 0.24
CA TYR A 201 10.58 -4.56 -0.56
C TYR A 201 10.72 -5.55 -1.72
N HIS A 202 9.67 -6.33 -1.98
CA HIS A 202 9.59 -7.26 -3.10
C HIS A 202 8.20 -7.29 -3.74
N ALA A 203 8.13 -7.00 -5.05
CA ALA A 203 6.88 -6.73 -5.78
C ALA A 203 6.27 -7.93 -6.54
N ASP A 204 7.03 -8.99 -6.80
CA ASP A 204 6.63 -9.93 -7.86
C ASP A 204 5.40 -10.77 -7.51
N LEU A 205 5.08 -10.95 -6.22
CA LEU A 205 3.88 -11.69 -5.82
C LEU A 205 2.61 -10.95 -6.21
N ASP A 206 2.59 -9.63 -6.01
CA ASP A 206 1.53 -8.74 -6.48
C ASP A 206 1.43 -8.73 -8.01
N LEU A 207 2.55 -8.52 -8.71
CA LEU A 207 2.59 -8.54 -10.18
C LEU A 207 1.96 -9.82 -10.76
N VAL A 208 2.36 -10.98 -10.24
CA VAL A 208 1.80 -12.27 -10.67
C VAL A 208 0.32 -12.39 -10.29
N GLY A 209 -0.10 -11.82 -9.15
CA GLY A 209 -1.49 -11.73 -8.72
C GLY A 209 -2.35 -10.90 -9.67
N HIS A 210 -1.87 -9.73 -10.11
CA HIS A 210 -2.53 -8.92 -11.11
C HIS A 210 -2.66 -9.63 -12.46
N LEU A 211 -1.59 -10.24 -12.95
CA LEU A 211 -1.56 -10.88 -14.28
C LEU A 211 -2.37 -12.17 -14.37
N HIS A 212 -2.35 -12.98 -13.31
CA HIS A 212 -2.90 -14.35 -13.35
C HIS A 212 -4.01 -14.61 -12.35
N GLY A 213 -4.30 -13.65 -11.47
CA GLY A 213 -5.25 -13.77 -10.36
C GLY A 213 -4.61 -14.36 -9.10
N PRO A 214 -5.02 -13.90 -7.90
CA PRO A 214 -4.59 -14.48 -6.63
C PRO A 214 -5.00 -15.95 -6.53
N GLY A 215 -4.12 -16.78 -5.94
CA GLY A 215 -4.33 -18.23 -5.79
C GLY A 215 -4.18 -19.06 -7.07
N SER A 216 -3.92 -18.43 -8.22
CA SER A 216 -3.60 -19.13 -9.47
C SER A 216 -2.33 -20.00 -9.35
N ARG A 217 -2.14 -20.93 -10.28
CA ARG A 217 -0.92 -21.78 -10.27
C ARG A 217 0.37 -20.96 -10.36
N ALA A 218 0.38 -19.90 -11.16
CA ALA A 218 1.52 -18.98 -11.27
C ALA A 218 1.75 -18.25 -9.95
N TRP A 219 0.70 -17.70 -9.34
CA TRP A 219 0.78 -17.01 -8.05
C TRP A 219 1.30 -17.93 -6.93
N ARG A 220 0.78 -19.16 -6.84
CA ARG A 220 1.23 -20.16 -5.85
C ARG A 220 2.70 -20.57 -6.05
N LEU A 221 3.17 -20.63 -7.30
CA LEU A 221 4.59 -20.87 -7.58
C LEU A 221 5.46 -19.68 -7.17
N GLN A 222 4.98 -18.45 -7.38
CA GLN A 222 5.67 -17.25 -6.91
C GLN A 222 5.74 -17.19 -5.38
N LEU A 223 4.64 -17.54 -4.70
CA LEU A 223 4.58 -17.63 -3.25
C LEU A 223 5.64 -18.60 -2.68
N ARG A 224 5.87 -19.75 -3.33
CA ARG A 224 6.95 -20.69 -2.95
C ARG A 224 8.34 -20.06 -3.05
N GLN A 225 8.57 -19.17 -4.01
CA GLN A 225 9.85 -18.49 -4.13
C GLN A 225 10.05 -17.44 -3.04
N VAL A 226 8.99 -16.70 -2.70
CA VAL A 226 9.00 -15.79 -1.55
C VAL A 226 9.28 -16.57 -0.26
N ASP A 227 8.62 -17.70 -0.06
CA ASP A 227 8.82 -18.57 1.11
C ASP A 227 10.29 -19.01 1.24
N LYS A 228 10.92 -19.43 0.14
CA LYS A 228 12.33 -19.83 0.09
C LYS A 228 13.30 -18.67 0.31
N MET A 229 12.99 -17.48 -0.19
CA MET A 229 13.77 -16.27 0.10
C MET A 229 13.73 -15.95 1.60
N VAL A 230 12.55 -15.99 2.22
CA VAL A 230 12.38 -15.73 3.65
C VAL A 230 13.08 -16.79 4.51
N GLU A 231 13.00 -18.07 4.13
CA GLU A 231 13.77 -19.16 4.76
C GLU A 231 15.27 -18.83 4.80
N SER A 232 15.83 -18.42 3.65
CA SER A 232 17.25 -18.08 3.51
C SER A 232 17.66 -16.91 4.40
N ILE A 233 16.79 -15.90 4.56
CA ILE A 233 17.05 -14.76 5.44
C ILE A 233 17.05 -15.22 6.91
N ILE A 234 16.08 -16.05 7.31
CA ILE A 234 15.93 -16.53 8.68
C ILE A 234 17.12 -17.40 9.10
N GLU A 235 17.57 -18.31 8.24
CA GLU A 235 18.74 -19.15 8.49
C GLU A 235 20.01 -18.31 8.70
N GLY A 236 20.09 -17.16 8.02
CA GLY A 236 21.19 -16.20 8.12
C GLY A 236 21.09 -15.20 9.28
N LEU A 237 20.01 -15.18 10.08
CA LEU A 237 19.87 -14.21 11.16
C LEU A 237 20.97 -14.41 12.23
N PRO A 238 21.65 -13.33 12.68
CA PRO A 238 22.57 -13.35 13.81
C PRO A 238 21.78 -13.36 15.14
N THR A 239 22.46 -13.61 16.26
CA THR A 239 21.88 -13.37 17.60
C THR A 239 21.49 -11.91 17.75
N GLY A 240 20.26 -11.66 18.18
CA GLY A 240 19.64 -10.33 18.24
C GLY A 240 19.11 -9.83 16.89
N GLY A 241 19.14 -10.65 15.84
CA GLY A 241 18.57 -10.33 14.54
C GLY A 241 17.05 -10.53 14.53
N LEU A 242 16.32 -9.58 13.94
CA LEU A 242 14.87 -9.66 13.76
C LEU A 242 14.48 -9.49 12.29
N LEU A 243 13.58 -10.34 11.80
CA LEU A 243 12.88 -10.17 10.54
C LEU A 243 11.38 -10.07 10.81
N ALA A 244 10.77 -8.96 10.40
CA ALA A 244 9.33 -8.79 10.35
C ALA A 244 8.87 -8.79 8.88
N VAL A 245 8.06 -9.77 8.48
CA VAL A 245 7.47 -9.85 7.14
C VAL A 245 6.02 -9.35 7.18
N VAL A 246 5.67 -8.43 6.29
CA VAL A 246 4.35 -7.79 6.16
C VAL A 246 3.97 -7.61 4.69
N ALA A 247 2.77 -7.07 4.44
CA ALA A 247 2.28 -6.64 3.13
C ALA A 247 1.74 -5.19 3.20
N ASP A 248 1.49 -4.59 2.05
CA ASP A 248 0.76 -3.33 1.85
C ASP A 248 -0.73 -3.53 1.55
N HIS A 249 -1.10 -4.70 1.03
CA HIS A 249 -2.48 -5.13 0.83
C HIS A 249 -2.57 -6.64 0.55
N GLY A 250 -3.81 -7.15 0.51
CA GLY A 250 -4.14 -8.40 -0.15
C GLY A 250 -4.62 -8.17 -1.59
N MET A 251 -5.45 -9.08 -2.12
CA MET A 251 -5.85 -9.07 -3.53
C MET A 251 -7.13 -9.87 -3.73
N VAL A 252 -7.98 -9.45 -4.67
CA VAL A 252 -9.14 -10.21 -5.13
C VAL A 252 -9.13 -10.40 -6.64
N SER A 253 -9.72 -11.49 -7.14
CA SER A 253 -10.03 -11.62 -8.56
C SER A 253 -11.35 -10.93 -8.87
N LEU A 254 -11.40 -10.11 -9.92
CA LEU A 254 -12.65 -9.50 -10.36
C LEU A 254 -13.64 -10.56 -10.88
N ASP A 255 -14.94 -10.35 -10.65
CA ASP A 255 -16.02 -11.22 -11.14
C ASP A 255 -16.89 -10.54 -12.23
N GLY A 256 -17.97 -11.21 -12.65
CA GLY A 256 -18.88 -10.69 -13.68
C GLY A 256 -19.65 -9.42 -13.30
N SER A 257 -19.53 -8.92 -12.06
CA SER A 257 -20.19 -7.70 -11.60
C SER A 257 -19.42 -6.42 -11.94
N VAL A 258 -18.26 -6.51 -12.61
CA VAL A 258 -17.48 -5.35 -13.08
C VAL A 258 -18.30 -4.43 -13.97
N ILE A 259 -17.94 -3.15 -13.93
CA ILE A 259 -18.52 -2.10 -14.79
C ILE A 259 -17.41 -1.30 -15.46
N ASP A 260 -17.63 -0.92 -16.72
CA ASP A 260 -16.74 -0.02 -17.45
C ASP A 260 -17.30 1.40 -17.39
N LEU A 261 -16.68 2.27 -16.60
CA LEU A 261 -17.16 3.63 -16.39
C LEU A 261 -17.14 4.45 -17.68
N ASP A 262 -16.19 4.17 -18.59
CA ASP A 262 -16.05 4.88 -19.85
C ASP A 262 -17.22 4.58 -20.83
N ALA A 263 -17.96 3.48 -20.60
CA ALA A 263 -19.14 3.11 -21.38
C ALA A 263 -20.45 3.73 -20.85
N GLU A 264 -20.43 4.28 -19.63
CA GLU A 264 -21.60 4.82 -18.94
C GLU A 264 -21.62 6.36 -19.05
N ALA A 265 -22.14 6.87 -20.18
CA ALA A 265 -22.12 8.31 -20.47
C ALA A 265 -22.71 9.20 -19.35
N ALA A 266 -23.69 8.70 -18.60
CA ALA A 266 -24.29 9.42 -17.47
C ALA A 266 -23.28 9.74 -16.36
N LEU A 267 -22.27 8.88 -16.14
CA LEU A 267 -21.25 9.09 -15.10
C LEU A 267 -20.28 10.25 -15.43
N ALA A 268 -20.24 10.69 -16.69
CA ALA A 268 -19.40 11.80 -17.12
C ALA A 268 -20.07 13.17 -16.89
N ASP A 269 -21.39 13.25 -16.75
CA ASP A 269 -22.05 14.53 -16.53
C ASP A 269 -21.73 15.09 -15.14
N GLY A 270 -21.23 16.32 -15.09
CA GLY A 270 -20.76 16.96 -13.85
C GLY A 270 -19.40 16.48 -13.33
N THR A 271 -18.85 15.38 -13.85
CA THR A 271 -17.52 14.87 -13.49
C THR A 271 -16.43 15.59 -14.29
N THR A 272 -15.40 16.11 -13.61
CA THR A 272 -14.24 16.76 -14.24
C THR A 272 -13.09 15.79 -14.45
N GLU A 273 -12.76 15.01 -13.42
CA GLU A 273 -11.67 14.04 -13.44
C GLU A 273 -12.04 12.80 -12.61
N VAL A 274 -11.47 11.65 -12.95
CA VAL A 274 -11.57 10.42 -12.15
C VAL A 274 -10.16 9.91 -11.88
N GLY A 275 -9.83 9.75 -10.60
CA GLY A 275 -8.60 9.14 -10.10
C GLY A 275 -8.88 7.89 -9.26
N GLY A 276 -7.89 7.49 -8.49
CA GLY A 276 -7.86 6.26 -7.71
C GLY A 276 -7.38 5.06 -8.53
N GLU A 277 -8.01 3.92 -8.30
CA GLU A 277 -7.73 2.61 -8.89
C GLU A 277 -9.03 1.82 -9.11
N VAL A 278 -8.94 0.66 -9.76
CA VAL A 278 -10.12 -0.12 -10.17
C VAL A 278 -11.08 -0.43 -9.02
N ARG A 279 -10.54 -0.60 -7.81
CA ARG A 279 -11.32 -0.95 -6.62
C ARG A 279 -11.71 0.26 -5.78
N ALA A 280 -11.10 1.43 -5.99
CA ALA A 280 -11.34 2.64 -5.21
C ALA A 280 -11.21 3.88 -6.09
N ARG A 281 -12.32 4.55 -6.41
CA ARG A 281 -12.36 5.72 -7.29
C ARG A 281 -12.53 7.01 -6.50
N HIS A 282 -11.76 8.02 -6.89
CA HIS A 282 -11.97 9.41 -6.51
C HIS A 282 -12.55 10.16 -7.71
N VAL A 283 -13.74 10.73 -7.54
CA VAL A 283 -14.45 11.47 -8.58
C VAL A 283 -14.41 12.94 -8.21
N TYR A 284 -13.83 13.74 -9.09
CA TYR A 284 -13.78 15.19 -8.94
C TYR A 284 -14.89 15.79 -9.79
N THR A 285 -15.56 16.81 -9.24
CA THR A 285 -16.80 17.34 -9.80
C THR A 285 -16.63 18.79 -10.22
N ARG A 286 -17.45 19.23 -11.16
CA ARG A 286 -17.62 20.65 -11.49
C ARG A 286 -18.32 21.34 -10.33
N ASP A 287 -17.98 22.60 -10.07
CA ASP A 287 -18.61 23.41 -9.03
C ASP A 287 -20.15 23.34 -9.11
N GLY A 288 -20.77 22.97 -7.99
CA GLY A 288 -22.23 22.82 -7.87
C GLY A 288 -22.82 21.51 -8.38
N ALA A 289 -22.03 20.61 -9.00
CA ALA A 289 -22.53 19.35 -9.57
C ALA A 289 -22.41 18.13 -8.64
N THR A 290 -21.79 18.25 -7.46
CA THR A 290 -21.46 17.11 -6.60
C THR A 290 -22.67 16.27 -6.20
N ALA A 291 -23.82 16.88 -5.90
CA ALA A 291 -25.04 16.16 -5.52
C ALA A 291 -25.59 15.32 -6.68
N ASP A 292 -25.67 15.90 -7.88
CA ASP A 292 -26.16 15.20 -9.07
C ASP A 292 -25.22 14.04 -9.48
N VAL A 293 -23.90 14.28 -9.39
CA VAL A 293 -22.88 13.24 -9.63
C VAL A 293 -23.02 12.11 -8.61
N LEU A 294 -23.16 12.43 -7.32
CA LEU A 294 -23.33 11.44 -6.26
C LEU A 294 -24.56 10.57 -6.48
N ASP A 295 -25.71 11.18 -6.81
CA ASP A 295 -26.96 10.46 -7.07
C ASP A 295 -26.84 9.55 -8.29
N THR A 296 -26.23 10.05 -9.37
CA THR A 296 -25.99 9.26 -10.59
C THR A 296 -25.05 8.08 -10.31
N TRP A 297 -23.94 8.32 -9.61
CA TRP A 297 -23.00 7.26 -9.24
C TRP A 297 -23.63 6.24 -8.30
N ARG A 298 -24.45 6.66 -7.33
CA ARG A 298 -25.20 5.75 -6.44
C ARG A 298 -26.21 4.91 -7.22
N ALA A 299 -26.96 5.50 -8.15
CA ALA A 299 -27.92 4.78 -8.97
C ALA A 299 -27.26 3.71 -9.85
N THR A 300 -26.10 4.02 -10.44
CA THR A 300 -25.38 3.11 -11.33
C THR A 300 -24.57 2.03 -10.57
N LEU A 301 -23.97 2.39 -9.43
CA LEU A 301 -22.99 1.54 -8.74
C LEU A 301 -23.43 1.01 -7.37
N GLY A 302 -24.58 1.41 -6.82
CA GLY A 302 -24.95 1.13 -5.42
C GLY A 302 -24.93 -0.36 -5.01
N ASP A 303 -25.17 -1.26 -5.97
CA ASP A 303 -25.08 -2.71 -5.74
C ASP A 303 -23.63 -3.24 -5.74
N ARG A 304 -22.73 -2.52 -6.41
CA ARG A 304 -21.33 -2.91 -6.71
C ARG A 304 -20.30 -2.16 -5.87
N ALA A 305 -20.63 -0.98 -5.37
CA ALA A 305 -19.72 -0.12 -4.64
C ALA A 305 -20.44 0.62 -3.51
N TRP A 306 -19.70 0.98 -2.47
CA TRP A 306 -20.11 2.02 -1.54
C TRP A 306 -19.76 3.35 -2.18
N VAL A 307 -20.78 4.14 -2.55
CA VAL A 307 -20.63 5.47 -3.15
C VAL A 307 -21.08 6.53 -2.17
N ILE A 308 -20.14 7.34 -1.70
CA ILE A 308 -20.33 8.37 -0.68
C ILE A 308 -19.58 9.63 -1.06
N THR A 309 -19.90 10.75 -0.42
CA THR A 309 -19.10 11.96 -0.54
C THR A 309 -17.71 11.79 0.07
N GLY A 310 -16.77 12.62 -0.36
CA GLY A 310 -15.45 12.71 0.29
C GLY A 310 -15.55 13.07 1.78
N ASP A 311 -16.48 13.95 2.17
CA ASP A 311 -16.75 14.29 3.58
C ASP A 311 -17.19 13.07 4.39
N GLU A 312 -18.20 12.34 3.90
CA GLU A 312 -18.68 11.13 4.56
C GLU A 312 -17.56 10.08 4.70
N ALA A 313 -16.69 9.93 3.67
CA ALA A 313 -15.57 9.00 3.73
C ALA A 313 -14.55 9.39 4.82
N VAL A 314 -14.28 10.69 4.98
CA VAL A 314 -13.43 11.23 6.06
C VAL A 314 -14.07 10.98 7.42
N GLU A 315 -15.36 11.29 7.59
CA GLU A 315 -16.10 11.07 8.84
C GLU A 315 -16.19 9.59 9.25
N LEU A 316 -16.24 8.69 8.27
CA LEU A 316 -16.20 7.24 8.49
C LEU A 316 -14.79 6.71 8.80
N GLY A 317 -13.77 7.56 8.75
CA GLY A 317 -12.39 7.23 9.07
C GLY A 317 -11.68 6.42 7.98
N TRP A 318 -12.15 6.46 6.72
CA TRP A 318 -11.52 5.71 5.63
C TRP A 318 -10.04 6.10 5.47
N PHE A 319 -9.76 7.40 5.54
CA PHE A 319 -8.40 7.93 5.44
C PHE A 319 -7.65 8.01 6.80
N GLY A 320 -8.20 7.38 7.84
CA GLY A 320 -7.70 7.48 9.21
C GLY A 320 -8.39 8.55 10.06
N GLU A 321 -7.98 8.64 11.33
CA GLU A 321 -8.61 9.51 12.34
C GLU A 321 -8.40 11.00 12.08
N HIS A 322 -7.32 11.34 11.36
CA HIS A 322 -6.94 12.71 11.05
C HIS A 322 -6.67 12.84 9.55
N VAL A 323 -7.22 13.88 8.94
CA VAL A 323 -6.96 14.25 7.54
C VAL A 323 -6.39 15.65 7.52
N ALA A 324 -5.17 15.80 7.00
CA ALA A 324 -4.54 17.10 6.88
C ALA A 324 -5.24 17.96 5.81
N ASP A 325 -5.36 19.27 6.04
CA ASP A 325 -6.03 20.19 5.11
C ASP A 325 -5.47 20.10 3.68
N ALA A 326 -4.14 19.99 3.56
CA ALA A 326 -3.46 19.84 2.26
C ALA A 326 -3.74 18.50 1.55
N VAL A 327 -4.18 17.48 2.28
CA VAL A 327 -4.58 16.17 1.74
C VAL A 327 -6.03 16.21 1.28
N ARG A 328 -6.87 17.08 1.86
CA ARG A 328 -8.30 17.12 1.56
C ARG A 328 -8.60 17.32 0.07
N ALA A 329 -7.84 18.17 -0.61
CA ALA A 329 -7.98 18.43 -2.05
C ALA A 329 -7.67 17.22 -2.95
N ARG A 330 -6.98 16.20 -2.40
CA ARG A 330 -6.65 14.94 -3.07
C ARG A 330 -7.76 13.90 -2.97
N ILE A 331 -8.68 14.08 -2.02
CA ILE A 331 -9.85 13.22 -1.85
C ILE A 331 -10.93 13.76 -2.78
N GLY A 332 -11.38 12.93 -3.73
CA GLY A 332 -12.50 13.25 -4.61
C GLY A 332 -13.76 13.69 -3.86
N ASP A 333 -14.55 14.54 -4.49
CA ASP A 333 -15.83 15.03 -3.94
C ASP A 333 -16.83 13.88 -3.76
N VAL A 334 -16.74 12.87 -4.62
CA VAL A 334 -17.37 11.56 -4.46
C VAL A 334 -16.29 10.49 -4.44
N VAL A 335 -16.42 9.53 -3.53
CA VAL A 335 -15.55 8.36 -3.40
C VAL A 335 -16.39 7.10 -3.59
N ALA A 336 -15.91 6.19 -4.43
CA ALA A 336 -16.54 4.89 -4.63
C ALA A 336 -15.56 3.77 -4.29
N ALA A 337 -15.95 2.86 -3.39
CA ALA A 337 -15.15 1.70 -3.00
C ALA A 337 -15.89 0.41 -3.39
N ALA A 338 -15.26 -0.44 -4.21
CA ALA A 338 -15.85 -1.67 -4.73
C ALA A 338 -16.20 -2.68 -3.63
N ARG A 339 -17.32 -3.37 -3.80
CA ARG A 339 -17.82 -4.40 -2.88
C ARG A 339 -17.51 -5.79 -3.44
N GLY A 340 -17.30 -6.75 -2.54
CA GLY A 340 -17.03 -8.15 -2.92
C GLY A 340 -15.92 -8.22 -3.96
N ASN A 341 -16.21 -8.82 -5.11
CA ASN A 341 -15.27 -9.00 -6.22
C ASN A 341 -15.58 -8.08 -7.42
N SER A 342 -16.37 -7.03 -7.22
CA SER A 342 -16.68 -6.05 -8.28
C SER A 342 -15.49 -5.14 -8.59
N GLY A 343 -15.59 -4.36 -9.68
CA GLY A 343 -14.55 -3.41 -10.08
C GLY A 343 -15.11 -2.32 -10.99
N MET A 344 -14.52 -1.14 -10.89
CA MET A 344 -14.87 0.03 -11.70
C MET A 344 -13.72 0.27 -12.70
N LEU A 345 -13.85 -0.29 -13.90
CA LEU A 345 -12.86 -0.23 -14.96
C LEU A 345 -12.99 1.07 -15.75
N ARG A 346 -11.92 1.45 -16.44
CA ARG A 346 -11.91 2.52 -17.45
C ARG A 346 -11.19 2.00 -18.67
N ARG A 347 -11.84 1.17 -19.47
CA ARG A 347 -11.14 0.36 -20.48
C ARG A 347 -10.51 1.20 -21.59
N THR A 348 -11.06 2.39 -21.84
CA THR A 348 -10.53 3.32 -22.84
C THR A 348 -9.40 4.16 -22.24
N THR A 349 -9.60 4.66 -21.02
CA THR A 349 -8.66 5.60 -20.40
C THR A 349 -7.49 4.92 -19.66
N GLU A 350 -7.73 3.73 -19.11
CA GLU A 350 -6.81 2.94 -18.28
C GLU A 350 -6.77 1.48 -18.79
N PRO A 351 -6.38 1.23 -20.05
CA PRO A 351 -6.46 -0.09 -20.68
C PRO A 351 -5.56 -1.12 -19.98
N ILE A 352 -4.40 -0.70 -19.45
CA ILE A 352 -3.47 -1.59 -18.75
C ILE A 352 -4.11 -2.04 -17.43
N GLU A 353 -4.44 -1.10 -16.56
CA GLU A 353 -5.04 -1.37 -15.24
C GLU A 353 -6.37 -2.13 -15.38
N SER A 354 -7.16 -1.82 -16.42
CA SER A 354 -8.44 -2.49 -16.69
C SER A 354 -8.29 -3.92 -17.26
N SER A 355 -7.11 -4.30 -17.72
CA SER A 355 -6.83 -5.66 -18.25
C SER A 355 -6.39 -6.65 -17.17
N LEU A 356 -6.03 -6.17 -15.98
CA LEU A 356 -5.52 -7.01 -14.89
C LEU A 356 -6.65 -7.81 -14.24
N VAL A 357 -6.34 -9.08 -13.93
CA VAL A 357 -7.28 -10.07 -13.38
C VAL A 357 -7.43 -9.88 -11.87
N GLY A 358 -6.31 -9.81 -11.16
CA GLY A 358 -6.26 -9.45 -9.75
C GLY A 358 -6.38 -7.95 -9.59
N GLN A 359 -7.12 -7.49 -8.58
CA GLN A 359 -7.21 -6.10 -8.18
C GLN A 359 -7.25 -5.95 -6.65
N HIS A 360 -6.82 -4.79 -6.17
CA HIS A 360 -6.89 -4.36 -4.78
C HIS A 360 -7.19 -2.85 -4.73
N GLY A 361 -7.37 -2.29 -3.52
CA GLY A 361 -7.62 -0.87 -3.30
C GLY A 361 -8.84 -0.57 -2.42
N SER A 362 -9.81 -1.49 -2.30
CA SER A 362 -11.05 -1.28 -1.55
C SER A 362 -10.96 -1.71 -0.07
N LEU A 363 -12.12 -1.75 0.59
CA LEU A 363 -12.33 -1.99 2.01
C LEU A 363 -12.70 -3.45 2.33
N THR A 364 -12.55 -4.39 1.40
CA THR A 364 -12.84 -5.79 1.71
C THR A 364 -11.75 -6.39 2.59
N ASP A 365 -12.13 -7.33 3.46
CA ASP A 365 -11.18 -8.01 4.35
C ASP A 365 -10.02 -8.66 3.57
N ALA A 366 -10.31 -9.25 2.41
CA ALA A 366 -9.33 -9.87 1.52
C ALA A 366 -8.27 -8.90 0.97
N GLU A 367 -8.58 -7.60 0.89
CA GLU A 367 -7.62 -6.55 0.49
C GLU A 367 -6.98 -5.88 1.70
N GLN A 368 -7.72 -5.75 2.81
CA GLN A 368 -7.34 -4.96 3.97
C GLN A 368 -6.45 -5.72 4.97
N ARG A 369 -6.67 -7.02 5.12
CA ARG A 369 -6.04 -7.85 6.15
C ARG A 369 -4.74 -8.45 5.64
N ILE A 370 -3.65 -8.14 6.34
CA ILE A 370 -2.30 -8.59 6.03
C ILE A 370 -1.69 -9.35 7.22
N PRO A 371 -0.74 -10.27 6.99
CA PRO A 371 -0.04 -10.92 8.08
C PRO A 371 1.05 -10.00 8.67
N LEU A 372 1.33 -10.18 9.97
CA LEU A 372 2.62 -9.84 10.56
C LEU A 372 3.30 -11.13 10.99
N LEU A 373 4.37 -11.48 10.29
CA LEU A 373 5.20 -12.66 10.55
C LEU A 373 6.50 -12.20 11.18
N VAL A 374 6.91 -12.79 12.30
CA VAL A 374 8.11 -12.35 13.02
C VAL A 374 9.02 -13.53 13.29
N ALA A 375 10.28 -13.41 12.86
CA ALA A 375 11.36 -14.31 13.22
C ALA A 375 12.44 -13.52 13.98
N HIS A 376 12.97 -14.11 15.05
CA HIS A 376 14.03 -13.56 15.88
C HIS A 376 14.98 -14.70 16.31
N ARG A 377 16.25 -14.38 16.55
CA ARG A 377 17.26 -15.34 16.99
C ARG A 377 18.02 -14.90 18.23
#